data_AF-A0A5C6VBR7-F1
#
_entry.id   AF-A0A5C6VBR7-F1
#
_cell.length_a   1.000
_cell.length_b   1.000
_cell.length_c   1.000
_cell.angle_alpha   90.00
_cell.angle_beta   90.00
_cell.angle_gamma   90.00
#
_symmetry.space_group_name_H-M   'P 1'
#
loop_
_entity.id
_entity.type
_entity.pdbx_description
1 polymer ?
#
loop_
_entity_poly.entity_id
_entity_poly.type
_entity_poly.pdbx_seq_one_letter_code
_entity_poly.pdbx_strand_id
1 'polypeptide(L)'
;MNRAIITALFQTFFVKHLAPLGFVMRTPDVAERTFPSFRQGITWTFDDSGEFSSFGCHGFWSFAHEFDDAAPNAGLGDYGARIGGASIPMVIRAGDVTEDTVTECLDALLRDDLTVLNRLTSMEKFVSEIETYPRSRHELIGSGIFALFNHAFCLDVTGQKTKAVEHYQACASALDGVTFPLAMRCKEASLNRAAAIAVAMSESNFNEAQAAVTETSAKKPNLASQSIEAEVARKILPLGIRPASAMPHHFRRAIQQNFQTSTGSFWRGINSQTFLEELYNFQPEYMCELESHWRVPDSNSNPFADLLAHDIGTRQFDEYCATYLLSLPENQVPDDDDDLYELLEEHLEANDESDYLDFLELDGYKVVGYIREVMHEIAGYKAASST
;
A
#
# COMPACT_ATOMS: atom_id res chain seq x y z
N MET A 1 24.40 -15.78 0.36
CA MET A 1 24.55 -15.79 -1.13
C MET A 1 25.34 -14.57 -1.58
N ASN A 2 25.90 -14.50 -2.80
CA ASN A 2 26.64 -13.32 -3.27
C ASN A 2 25.96 -12.59 -4.44
N ARG A 3 26.36 -11.34 -4.68
CA ARG A 3 25.78 -10.45 -5.71
C ARG A 3 25.84 -11.03 -7.13
N ALA A 4 26.85 -11.84 -7.44
CA ALA A 4 27.01 -12.42 -8.78
C ALA A 4 25.92 -13.47 -9.09
N ILE A 5 25.57 -14.30 -8.10
CA ILE A 5 24.49 -15.30 -8.23
C ILE A 5 23.15 -14.58 -8.42
N ILE A 6 22.86 -13.57 -7.59
CA ILE A 6 21.63 -12.76 -7.69
C ILE A 6 21.53 -12.09 -9.06
N THR A 7 22.63 -11.55 -9.55
CA THR A 7 22.69 -10.94 -10.90
C THR A 7 22.35 -11.97 -11.98
N ALA A 8 22.86 -13.20 -11.89
CA ALA A 8 22.56 -14.26 -12.85
C ALA A 8 21.08 -14.71 -12.80
N LEU A 9 20.50 -14.79 -11.59
CA LEU A 9 19.08 -15.08 -11.39
C LEU A 9 18.22 -13.97 -12.00
N PHE A 10 18.54 -12.70 -11.73
CA PHE A 10 17.82 -11.56 -12.29
C PHE A 10 17.97 -11.47 -13.82
N GLN A 11 19.13 -11.81 -14.38
CA GLN A 11 19.32 -11.90 -15.83
C GLN A 11 18.43 -12.97 -16.46
N THR A 12 18.35 -14.14 -15.82
CA THR A 12 17.47 -15.24 -16.27
C THR A 12 16.00 -14.81 -16.22
N PHE A 13 15.60 -14.19 -15.10
CA PHE A 13 14.27 -13.61 -14.91
C PHE A 13 13.96 -12.54 -15.97
N PHE A 14 14.89 -11.63 -16.24
CA PHE A 14 14.75 -10.57 -17.25
C PHE A 14 14.50 -11.16 -18.63
N VAL A 15 15.34 -12.09 -19.09
CA VAL A 15 15.21 -12.70 -20.41
C VAL A 15 13.87 -13.42 -20.56
N LYS A 16 13.44 -14.12 -19.51
CA LYS A 16 12.22 -14.92 -19.54
C LYS A 16 10.94 -14.07 -19.44
N HIS A 17 10.93 -13.04 -18.60
CA HIS A 17 9.69 -12.36 -18.22
C HIS A 17 9.62 -10.89 -18.62
N LEU A 18 10.73 -10.14 -18.53
CA LEU A 18 10.72 -8.68 -18.71
C LEU A 18 11.02 -8.27 -20.15
N ALA A 19 12.01 -8.90 -20.80
CA ALA A 19 12.39 -8.59 -22.18
C ALA A 19 11.22 -8.73 -23.17
N PRO A 20 10.35 -9.77 -23.09
CA PRO A 20 9.16 -9.87 -23.94
C PRO A 20 8.16 -8.72 -23.77
N LEU A 21 8.19 -8.03 -22.63
CA LEU A 21 7.31 -6.91 -22.29
C LEU A 21 7.93 -5.53 -22.64
N GLY A 22 9.02 -5.53 -23.39
CA GLY A 22 9.70 -4.32 -23.87
C GLY A 22 10.66 -3.69 -22.87
N PHE A 23 11.00 -4.36 -21.76
CA PHE A 23 12.05 -3.89 -20.86
C PHE A 23 13.44 -4.11 -21.47
N VAL A 24 14.33 -3.18 -21.16
CA VAL A 24 15.75 -3.18 -21.54
C VAL A 24 16.57 -3.17 -20.26
N MET A 25 17.54 -4.08 -20.16
CA MET A 25 18.48 -4.10 -19.05
C MET A 25 19.43 -2.90 -19.16
N ARG A 26 19.36 -1.97 -18.20
CA ARG A 26 20.18 -0.74 -18.17
C ARG A 26 21.48 -0.97 -17.41
N THR A 27 21.37 -1.65 -16.28
CA THR A 27 22.46 -2.08 -15.43
C THR A 27 22.19 -3.52 -14.98
N PRO A 28 23.16 -4.21 -14.37
CA PRO A 28 22.93 -5.55 -13.83
C PRO A 28 21.79 -5.62 -12.80
N ASP A 29 21.44 -4.50 -12.19
CA ASP A 29 20.42 -4.35 -11.14
C ASP A 29 19.15 -3.59 -11.55
N VAL A 30 19.08 -3.08 -12.78
CA VAL A 30 17.93 -2.28 -13.25
C VAL A 30 17.51 -2.68 -14.67
N ALA A 31 16.23 -2.99 -14.83
CA ALA A 31 15.57 -3.16 -16.13
C ALA A 31 14.49 -2.09 -16.31
N GLU A 32 14.45 -1.42 -17.46
CA GLU A 32 13.53 -0.29 -17.71
C GLU A 32 12.83 -0.39 -19.06
N ARG A 33 11.61 0.15 -19.15
CA ARG A 33 10.94 0.46 -20.40
C ARG A 33 10.48 1.91 -20.40
N THR A 34 10.38 2.50 -21.58
CA THR A 34 10.07 3.93 -21.74
C THR A 34 8.77 4.11 -22.50
N PHE A 35 7.95 5.02 -22.02
CA PHE A 35 6.74 5.51 -22.66
C PHE A 35 6.86 7.01 -22.94
N PRO A 36 5.98 7.61 -23.75
CA PRO A 36 5.90 9.06 -23.84
C PRO A 36 5.69 9.67 -22.44
N SER A 37 6.60 10.55 -22.04
CA SER A 37 6.56 11.34 -20.80
C SER A 37 6.80 10.60 -19.47
N PHE A 38 7.14 9.31 -19.48
CA PHE A 38 7.58 8.59 -18.28
C PHE A 38 8.34 7.31 -18.62
N ARG A 39 9.09 6.79 -17.65
CA ARG A 39 9.67 5.44 -17.70
C ARG A 39 9.14 4.60 -16.55
N GLN A 40 9.17 3.30 -16.76
CA GLN A 40 8.93 2.28 -15.74
C GLN A 40 10.16 1.41 -15.63
N GLY A 41 10.41 0.86 -14.45
CA GLY A 41 11.47 -0.09 -14.31
C GLY A 41 11.28 -1.01 -13.12
N ILE A 42 12.16 -1.98 -13.06
CA ILE A 42 12.33 -2.92 -11.97
C ILE A 42 13.77 -2.80 -11.52
N THR A 43 13.96 -2.66 -10.21
CA THR A 43 15.28 -2.60 -9.59
C THR A 43 15.37 -3.60 -8.46
N TRP A 44 16.56 -4.15 -8.24
CA TRP A 44 16.84 -4.92 -7.04
C TRP A 44 18.02 -4.33 -6.26
N THR A 45 18.04 -4.60 -4.97
CA THR A 45 19.14 -4.26 -4.06
C THR A 45 19.54 -5.49 -3.27
N PHE A 46 20.81 -5.57 -2.95
CA PHE A 46 21.38 -6.62 -2.11
C PHE A 46 22.42 -5.98 -1.21
N ASP A 47 22.27 -6.18 0.09
CA ASP A 47 23.26 -5.79 1.09
C ASP A 47 23.77 -7.04 1.80
N ASP A 48 25.07 -7.11 1.96
CA ASP A 48 25.78 -8.22 2.61
C ASP A 48 26.62 -7.63 3.74
N SER A 49 26.00 -7.55 4.92
CA SER A 49 26.62 -6.98 6.12
C SER A 49 27.34 -8.03 6.97
N GLY A 50 27.65 -9.20 6.39
CA GLY A 50 28.30 -10.31 7.09
C GLY A 50 27.28 -11.26 7.71
N GLU A 51 26.93 -11.05 8.98
CA GLU A 51 25.97 -11.92 9.70
C GLU A 51 24.51 -11.72 9.25
N PHE A 52 24.23 -10.64 8.52
CA PHE A 52 22.90 -10.36 7.96
C PHE A 52 23.02 -9.97 6.49
N SER A 53 22.44 -10.80 5.63
CA SER A 53 22.20 -10.44 4.23
C SER A 53 20.77 -9.94 4.05
N SER A 54 20.55 -9.06 3.07
CA SER A 54 19.21 -8.61 2.72
C SER A 54 19.05 -8.50 1.21
N PHE A 55 17.87 -8.86 0.71
CA PHE A 55 17.51 -8.73 -0.68
C PHE A 55 16.12 -8.11 -0.82
N GLY A 56 15.97 -7.20 -1.77
CA GLY A 56 14.69 -6.62 -2.14
C GLY A 56 14.64 -6.27 -3.61
N CYS A 57 13.48 -6.44 -4.22
CA CYS A 57 13.21 -6.01 -5.59
C CYS A 57 11.85 -5.32 -5.65
N HIS A 58 11.74 -4.30 -6.49
CA HIS A 58 10.49 -3.57 -6.68
C HIS A 58 10.40 -2.89 -8.05
N GLY A 59 9.18 -2.63 -8.47
CA GLY A 59 8.78 -1.81 -9.59
C GLY A 59 8.73 -0.33 -9.23
N PHE A 60 9.10 0.51 -10.19
CA PHE A 60 9.05 1.96 -10.05
C PHE A 60 8.61 2.59 -11.36
N TRP A 61 8.21 3.85 -11.28
CA TRP A 61 8.10 4.73 -12.45
C TRP A 61 8.58 6.13 -12.10
N SER A 62 8.92 6.87 -13.15
CA SER A 62 9.56 8.16 -13.05
C SER A 62 9.08 9.02 -14.22
N PHE A 63 8.57 10.21 -13.92
CA PHE A 63 8.03 11.10 -14.93
C PHE A 63 9.15 11.87 -15.63
N ALA A 64 8.98 12.14 -16.92
CA ALA A 64 9.97 12.82 -17.74
C ALA A 64 9.96 14.35 -17.52
N HIS A 65 10.32 14.77 -16.31
CA HIS A 65 10.49 16.17 -15.91
C HIS A 65 11.68 16.37 -14.96
N GLU A 66 11.98 17.64 -14.69
CA GLU A 66 13.18 18.14 -14.01
C GLU A 66 13.42 17.69 -12.56
N PHE A 67 12.50 16.91 -11.98
CA PHE A 67 12.61 16.39 -10.61
C PHE A 67 12.73 14.85 -10.55
N ASP A 68 12.44 14.16 -11.65
CA ASP A 68 12.31 12.71 -11.69
C ASP A 68 13.23 12.07 -12.74
N ASP A 69 13.17 12.55 -13.97
CA ASP A 69 14.02 12.09 -15.07
C ASP A 69 14.48 13.29 -15.88
N ALA A 70 15.28 14.14 -15.23
CA ALA A 70 15.89 15.29 -15.88
C ALA A 70 16.76 14.81 -17.06
N ALA A 71 16.60 15.44 -18.22
CA ALA A 71 17.49 15.19 -19.35
C ALA A 71 18.96 15.39 -18.90
N PRO A 72 19.96 14.67 -19.48
CA PRO A 72 21.36 14.73 -19.03
C PRO A 72 21.99 16.13 -18.94
N ASN A 73 21.35 17.14 -19.57
CA ASN A 73 21.79 18.53 -19.61
C ASN A 73 20.79 19.52 -18.95
N ALA A 74 19.65 19.04 -18.46
CA ALA A 74 18.76 19.82 -17.63
C ALA A 74 19.24 19.62 -16.19
N GLY A 75 19.97 20.60 -15.67
CA GLY A 75 20.37 20.57 -14.27
C GLY A 75 19.14 20.25 -13.44
N LEU A 76 19.29 19.28 -12.53
CA LEU A 76 18.89 19.39 -11.13
C LEU A 76 18.43 18.05 -10.49
N GLY A 77 18.49 16.94 -11.22
CA GLY A 77 18.52 15.57 -10.69
C GLY A 77 19.68 14.79 -11.33
N ASP A 78 20.30 13.86 -10.61
CA ASP A 78 21.23 12.91 -11.24
C ASP A 78 20.43 11.97 -12.15
N TYR A 79 21.00 11.52 -13.27
CA TYR A 79 20.40 10.47 -14.08
C TYR A 79 20.16 9.23 -13.20
N GLY A 80 18.89 8.88 -12.97
CA GLY A 80 18.48 7.81 -12.06
C GLY A 80 18.07 8.25 -10.65
N ALA A 81 18.16 9.54 -10.30
CA ALA A 81 17.66 10.06 -9.03
C ALA A 81 16.13 10.17 -9.04
N ARG A 82 15.47 9.39 -8.19
CA ARG A 82 14.00 9.37 -8.02
C ARG A 82 13.61 10.28 -6.86
N ILE A 83 13.57 11.58 -7.09
CA ILE A 83 13.30 12.55 -6.02
C ILE A 83 11.79 12.74 -5.80
N GLY A 84 10.96 12.61 -6.85
CA GLY A 84 9.50 12.74 -6.78
C GLY A 84 8.69 11.54 -7.30
N GLY A 85 9.31 10.59 -8.01
CA GLY A 85 8.62 9.44 -8.59
C GLY A 85 7.98 8.53 -7.54
N ALA A 86 6.91 7.84 -7.88
CA ALA A 86 6.36 6.81 -7.02
C ALA A 86 7.05 5.46 -7.30
N SER A 87 7.43 4.81 -6.21
CA SER A 87 7.90 3.43 -6.18
C SER A 87 6.86 2.59 -5.45
N ILE A 88 6.66 1.36 -5.90
CA ILE A 88 6.07 0.35 -5.02
C ILE A 88 7.05 0.16 -3.85
N PRO A 89 6.58 0.16 -2.58
CA PRO A 89 7.48 -0.01 -1.44
C PRO A 89 8.34 -1.27 -1.62
N MET A 90 9.66 -1.10 -1.50
CA MET A 90 10.57 -2.23 -1.61
C MET A 90 10.40 -3.14 -0.40
N VAL A 91 9.86 -4.34 -0.61
CA VAL A 91 9.86 -5.39 0.42
C VAL A 91 11.26 -5.97 0.48
N ILE A 92 11.95 -5.74 1.59
CA ILE A 92 13.29 -6.26 1.85
C ILE A 92 13.15 -7.47 2.76
N ARG A 93 13.61 -8.63 2.31
CA ARG A 93 13.78 -9.81 3.17
C ARG A 93 15.17 -9.78 3.79
N ALA A 94 15.21 -9.73 5.11
CA ALA A 94 16.43 -9.78 5.90
C ALA A 94 16.64 -11.20 6.47
N GLY A 95 17.88 -11.66 6.52
CA GLY A 95 18.26 -12.97 7.02
C GLY A 95 19.16 -13.74 6.04
N ASP A 96 19.16 -15.07 6.12
CA ASP A 96 19.89 -15.91 5.16
C ASP A 96 19.26 -15.80 3.78
N VAL A 97 19.83 -14.95 2.91
CA VAL A 97 19.36 -14.78 1.53
C VAL A 97 19.82 -15.99 0.72
N THR A 98 18.85 -16.86 0.41
CA THR A 98 19.02 -18.06 -0.43
C THR A 98 18.52 -17.82 -1.85
N GLU A 99 18.84 -18.74 -2.77
CA GLU A 99 18.32 -18.71 -4.14
C GLU A 99 16.78 -18.80 -4.18
N ASP A 100 16.19 -19.60 -3.30
CA ASP A 100 14.74 -19.72 -3.14
C ASP A 100 14.12 -18.39 -2.71
N THR A 101 14.73 -17.72 -1.71
CA THR A 101 14.28 -16.39 -1.25
C THR A 101 14.28 -15.36 -2.38
N VAL A 102 15.35 -15.34 -3.20
CA VAL A 102 15.43 -14.43 -4.35
C VAL A 102 14.39 -14.77 -5.40
N THR A 103 14.19 -16.06 -5.69
CA THR A 103 13.21 -16.52 -6.66
C THR A 103 11.78 -16.17 -6.22
N GLU A 104 11.43 -16.39 -4.95
CA GLU A 104 10.14 -15.97 -4.38
C GLU A 104 9.89 -14.48 -4.51
N CYS A 105 10.89 -13.64 -4.23
CA CYS A 105 10.78 -12.19 -4.38
C CYS A 105 10.58 -11.79 -5.85
N LEU A 106 11.29 -12.42 -6.79
CA LEU A 106 11.12 -12.18 -8.22
C LEU A 106 9.74 -12.66 -8.73
N ASP A 107 9.23 -13.77 -8.21
CA ASP A 107 7.88 -14.26 -8.54
C ASP A 107 6.79 -13.36 -7.97
N ALA A 108 6.97 -12.82 -6.74
CA ALA A 108 6.09 -11.80 -6.19
C ALA A 108 6.05 -10.55 -7.07
N LEU A 109 7.20 -10.13 -7.60
CA LEU A 109 7.29 -9.01 -8.53
C LEU A 109 6.43 -9.21 -9.79
N LEU A 110 6.32 -10.45 -10.30
CA LEU A 110 5.46 -10.75 -11.45
C LEU A 110 3.97 -10.63 -11.12
N ARG A 111 3.58 -11.05 -9.92
CA ARG A 111 2.18 -11.02 -9.48
C ARG A 111 1.73 -9.61 -9.12
N ASP A 112 2.58 -8.87 -8.42
CA ASP A 112 2.19 -7.64 -7.75
C ASP A 112 2.60 -6.44 -8.62
N ASP A 113 3.90 -6.19 -8.75
CA ASP A 113 4.44 -4.97 -9.35
C ASP A 113 4.23 -4.92 -10.85
N LEU A 114 4.47 -6.02 -11.55
CA LEU A 114 4.36 -6.06 -13.01
C LEU A 114 2.91 -5.86 -13.47
N THR A 115 1.93 -6.31 -12.68
CA THR A 115 0.50 -6.06 -12.90
C THR A 115 0.22 -4.56 -12.85
N VAL A 116 0.73 -3.86 -11.84
CA VAL A 116 0.60 -2.40 -11.72
C VAL A 116 1.30 -1.69 -12.88
N LEU A 117 2.53 -2.07 -13.22
CA LEU A 117 3.28 -1.45 -14.32
C LEU A 117 2.58 -1.65 -15.67
N ASN A 118 2.02 -2.83 -15.94
CA ASN A 118 1.29 -3.13 -17.17
C ASN A 118 -0.07 -2.43 -17.26
N ARG A 119 -0.67 -2.07 -16.12
CA ARG A 119 -1.83 -1.20 -16.11
C ARG A 119 -1.44 0.22 -16.52
N LEU A 120 -0.35 0.76 -15.99
CA LEU A 120 0.06 2.16 -16.13
C LEU A 120 0.89 2.46 -17.40
N THR A 121 0.37 2.17 -18.59
CA THR A 121 1.12 2.28 -19.87
C THR A 121 0.99 3.63 -20.58
N SER A 122 0.24 4.59 -20.03
CA SER A 122 0.11 5.94 -20.59
C SER A 122 -0.24 6.95 -19.51
N MET A 123 -0.01 8.25 -19.77
CA MET A 123 -0.34 9.31 -18.82
C MET A 123 -1.85 9.44 -18.58
N GLU A 124 -2.68 9.13 -19.57
CA GLU A 124 -4.14 9.12 -19.41
C GLU A 124 -4.58 8.08 -18.38
N LYS A 125 -3.91 6.92 -18.34
CA LYS A 125 -4.18 5.90 -17.33
C LYS A 125 -3.75 6.35 -15.94
N PHE A 126 -2.61 7.06 -15.82
CA PHE A 126 -2.24 7.70 -14.55
C PHE A 126 -3.31 8.69 -14.08
N VAL A 127 -3.74 9.61 -14.95
CA VAL A 127 -4.77 10.60 -14.60
C VAL A 127 -6.08 9.91 -14.23
N SER A 128 -6.53 8.93 -15.01
CA SER A 128 -7.74 8.16 -14.73
C SER A 128 -7.66 7.53 -13.34
N GLU A 129 -6.57 6.85 -13.00
CA GLU A 129 -6.40 6.21 -11.69
C GLU A 129 -6.35 7.21 -10.54
N ILE A 130 -5.68 8.35 -10.73
CA ILE A 130 -5.61 9.42 -9.72
C ILE A 130 -6.99 10.04 -9.50
N GLU A 131 -7.76 10.26 -10.56
CA GLU A 131 -9.10 10.85 -10.48
C GLU A 131 -10.14 9.84 -9.93
N THR A 132 -10.02 8.56 -10.26
CA THR A 132 -10.85 7.48 -9.69
C THR A 132 -10.55 7.27 -8.20
N TYR A 133 -9.27 7.28 -7.81
CA TYR A 133 -8.82 7.02 -6.44
C TYR A 133 -8.00 8.19 -5.85
N PRO A 134 -8.62 9.35 -5.59
CA PRO A 134 -7.89 10.57 -5.19
C PRO A 134 -7.19 10.45 -3.83
N ARG A 135 -7.67 9.58 -2.95
CA ARG A 135 -7.05 9.33 -1.63
C ARG A 135 -5.76 8.52 -1.72
N SER A 136 -5.63 7.66 -2.73
CA SER A 136 -4.45 6.83 -2.97
C SER A 136 -3.54 7.36 -4.07
N ARG A 137 -3.80 8.58 -4.55
CA ARG A 137 -2.96 9.23 -5.57
C ARG A 137 -1.48 9.22 -5.20
N HIS A 138 -1.16 9.25 -3.90
CA HIS A 138 0.21 9.25 -3.41
C HIS A 138 1.00 7.98 -3.77
N GLU A 139 0.30 6.85 -3.98
CA GLU A 139 0.89 5.63 -4.51
C GLU A 139 1.32 5.76 -5.96
N LEU A 140 0.79 6.75 -6.70
CA LEU A 140 1.00 6.95 -8.14
C LEU A 140 1.91 8.13 -8.47
N ILE A 141 1.83 9.20 -7.69
CA ILE A 141 2.53 10.46 -7.98
C ILE A 141 3.51 10.85 -6.88
N GLY A 142 3.74 9.97 -5.92
CA GLY A 142 4.61 10.19 -4.77
C GLY A 142 3.90 10.97 -3.66
N SER A 143 4.65 11.34 -2.64
CA SER A 143 4.14 12.06 -1.47
C SER A 143 4.77 13.46 -1.33
N GLY A 144 4.23 14.26 -0.42
CA GLY A 144 4.80 15.57 -0.09
C GLY A 144 4.70 16.58 -1.24
N ILE A 145 5.76 17.38 -1.39
CA ILE A 145 5.79 18.56 -2.28
C ILE A 145 5.70 18.21 -3.77
N PHE A 146 6.18 17.01 -4.16
CA PHE A 146 6.22 16.57 -5.54
C PHE A 146 4.90 15.98 -6.03
N ALA A 147 4.05 15.50 -5.13
CA ALA A 147 2.79 14.88 -5.51
C ALA A 147 1.89 15.81 -6.34
N LEU A 148 1.78 17.07 -5.91
CA LEU A 148 1.01 18.09 -6.64
C LEU A 148 1.65 18.47 -7.97
N PHE A 149 2.99 18.55 -8.01
CA PHE A 149 3.74 18.83 -9.23
C PHE A 149 3.56 17.71 -10.27
N ASN A 150 3.70 16.46 -9.84
CA ASN A 150 3.56 15.27 -10.68
C ASN A 150 2.12 15.12 -11.18
N HIS A 151 1.11 15.45 -10.37
CA HIS A 151 -0.28 15.51 -10.83
C HIS A 151 -0.46 16.55 -11.94
N ALA A 152 0.04 17.76 -11.70
CA ALA A 152 -0.03 18.84 -12.69
C ALA A 152 0.66 18.46 -14.00
N PHE A 153 1.80 17.75 -13.92
CA PHE A 153 2.50 17.21 -15.08
C PHE A 153 1.67 16.20 -15.86
N CYS A 154 1.01 15.26 -15.17
CA CYS A 154 0.12 14.29 -15.83
C CYS A 154 -1.04 15.00 -16.54
N LEU A 155 -1.63 16.01 -15.92
CA LEU A 155 -2.70 16.82 -16.52
C LEU A 155 -2.21 17.64 -17.73
N ASP A 156 -1.01 18.21 -17.65
CA ASP A 156 -0.39 18.97 -18.73
C ASP A 156 -0.15 18.07 -19.95
N VAL A 157 0.49 16.92 -19.77
CA VAL A 157 0.80 15.98 -20.85
C VAL A 157 -0.47 15.42 -21.50
N THR A 158 -1.52 15.14 -20.72
CA THR A 158 -2.81 14.65 -21.24
C THR A 158 -3.67 15.75 -21.86
N GLY A 159 -3.18 16.98 -21.92
CA GLY A 159 -3.87 18.10 -22.58
C GLY A 159 -4.93 18.80 -21.73
N GLN A 160 -5.08 18.45 -20.45
CA GLN A 160 -5.99 19.13 -19.51
C GLN A 160 -5.36 20.43 -18.99
N LYS A 161 -5.03 21.34 -19.91
CA LYS A 161 -4.19 22.53 -19.68
C LYS A 161 -4.71 23.43 -18.55
N THR A 162 -6.02 23.69 -18.51
CA THR A 162 -6.63 24.51 -17.44
C THR A 162 -6.42 23.88 -16.06
N LYS A 163 -6.75 22.59 -15.89
CA LYS A 163 -6.55 21.88 -14.63
C LYS A 163 -5.07 21.79 -14.25
N ALA A 164 -4.18 21.63 -15.24
CA ALA A 164 -2.74 21.61 -15.01
C ALA A 164 -2.24 22.94 -14.43
N VAL A 165 -2.71 24.08 -14.97
CA VAL A 165 -2.40 25.42 -14.44
C VAL A 165 -2.86 25.56 -12.99
N GLU A 166 -4.10 25.16 -12.69
CA GLU A 166 -4.65 25.20 -11.32
C GLU A 166 -3.79 24.37 -10.36
N HIS A 167 -3.37 23.17 -10.76
CA HIS A 167 -2.54 22.29 -9.93
C HIS A 167 -1.10 22.80 -9.75
N TYR A 168 -0.49 23.35 -10.79
CA TYR A 168 0.83 24.00 -10.67
C TYR A 168 0.77 25.21 -9.74
N GLN A 169 -0.27 26.04 -9.86
CA GLN A 169 -0.47 27.17 -8.94
C GLN A 169 -0.70 26.71 -7.50
N ALA A 170 -1.54 25.68 -7.28
CA ALA A 170 -1.74 25.09 -5.97
C ALA A 170 -0.45 24.52 -5.37
N CYS A 171 0.39 23.87 -6.18
CA CYS A 171 1.72 23.43 -5.78
C CYS A 171 2.59 24.62 -5.32
N ALA A 172 2.63 25.70 -6.09
CA ALA A 172 3.40 26.89 -5.73
C ALA A 172 2.90 27.55 -4.43
N SER A 173 1.58 27.65 -4.26
CA SER A 173 0.97 28.20 -3.03
C SER A 173 1.21 27.32 -1.81
N ALA A 174 1.18 26.00 -1.95
CA ALA A 174 1.50 25.08 -0.85
C ALA A 174 2.96 25.22 -0.35
N LEU A 175 3.83 25.85 -1.15
CA LEU A 175 5.24 26.08 -0.85
C LEU A 175 5.52 27.54 -0.43
N ASP A 176 4.49 28.35 -0.20
CA ASP A 176 4.64 29.70 0.32
C ASP A 176 5.24 29.67 1.74
N GLY A 177 6.32 30.44 1.94
CA GLY A 177 7.04 30.51 3.21
C GLY A 177 8.03 29.34 3.47
N VAL A 178 8.09 28.34 2.60
CA VAL A 178 9.07 27.23 2.71
C VAL A 178 10.41 27.64 2.08
N THR A 179 11.51 27.58 2.84
CA THR A 179 12.82 28.11 2.41
C THR A 179 13.85 27.05 2.03
N PHE A 180 13.54 25.77 2.14
CA PHE A 180 14.45 24.70 1.73
C PHE A 180 14.68 24.71 0.20
N PRO A 181 15.94 24.57 -0.29
CA PRO A 181 16.27 24.79 -1.71
C PRO A 181 15.44 24.00 -2.73
N LEU A 182 15.11 22.73 -2.44
CA LEU A 182 14.34 21.91 -3.36
C LEU A 182 12.87 22.36 -3.46
N ALA A 183 12.28 22.81 -2.35
CA ALA A 183 10.93 23.36 -2.30
C ALA A 183 10.84 24.67 -3.08
N MET A 184 11.84 25.56 -2.91
CA MET A 184 11.92 26.80 -3.69
C MET A 184 12.00 26.53 -5.20
N ARG A 185 12.76 25.51 -5.59
CA ARG A 185 12.88 25.11 -7.00
C ARG A 185 11.61 24.47 -7.54
N CYS A 186 10.93 23.62 -6.76
CA CYS A 186 9.63 23.06 -7.12
C CYS A 186 8.59 24.17 -7.33
N LYS A 187 8.58 25.17 -6.46
CA LYS A 187 7.72 26.36 -6.59
C LYS A 187 8.02 27.14 -7.86
N GLU A 188 9.29 27.42 -8.15
CA GLU A 188 9.69 28.13 -9.37
C GLU A 188 9.28 27.38 -10.64
N ALA A 189 9.57 26.07 -10.69
CA ALA A 189 9.19 25.21 -11.81
C ALA A 189 7.67 25.19 -12.03
N SER A 190 6.88 25.08 -10.95
CA SER A 190 5.43 25.16 -11.00
C SER A 190 4.93 26.48 -11.59
N LEU A 191 5.45 27.61 -11.11
CA LEU A 191 5.06 28.94 -11.61
C LEU A 191 5.43 29.12 -13.09
N ASN A 192 6.63 28.69 -13.49
CA ASN A 192 7.10 28.79 -14.86
C ASN A 192 6.25 27.95 -15.82
N ARG A 193 5.90 26.71 -15.43
CA ARG A 193 5.02 25.83 -16.23
C ARG A 193 3.60 26.37 -16.33
N ALA A 194 3.02 26.84 -15.21
CA ALA A 194 1.71 27.47 -15.22
C ALA A 194 1.66 28.69 -16.15
N ALA A 195 2.68 29.54 -16.12
CA ALA A 195 2.80 30.71 -17.00
C ALA A 195 2.95 30.31 -18.47
N ALA A 196 3.81 29.32 -18.77
CA ALA A 196 4.03 28.84 -20.13
C ALA A 196 2.73 28.27 -20.75
N ILE A 197 1.98 27.47 -19.97
CA ILE A 197 0.68 26.94 -20.41
C ILE A 197 -0.32 28.08 -20.63
N ALA A 198 -0.40 29.05 -19.71
CA ALA A 198 -1.32 30.19 -19.84
C ALA A 198 -1.02 31.04 -21.09
N VAL A 199 0.26 31.26 -21.42
CA VAL A 199 0.68 31.95 -22.65
C VAL A 199 0.26 31.15 -23.88
N ALA A 200 0.57 29.85 -23.93
CA ALA A 200 0.19 28.99 -25.04
C ALA A 200 -1.34 28.91 -25.23
N MET A 201 -2.11 28.89 -24.13
CA MET A 201 -3.57 28.95 -24.17
C MET A 201 -4.07 30.30 -24.71
N SER A 202 -3.41 31.40 -24.38
CA SER A 202 -3.76 32.73 -24.90
C SER A 202 -3.52 32.87 -26.41
N GLU A 203 -2.54 32.14 -26.94
CA GLU A 203 -2.24 32.06 -28.39
C GLU A 203 -3.17 31.08 -29.13
N SER A 204 -3.74 30.08 -28.44
CA SER A 204 -4.62 29.06 -29.03
C SER A 204 -6.13 29.34 -28.93
N ASN A 205 -6.55 30.46 -28.32
CA ASN A 205 -7.96 30.79 -28.06
C ASN A 205 -8.73 31.30 -29.30
N PHE A 206 -8.70 30.52 -30.38
CA PHE A 206 -9.71 30.48 -31.44
C PHE A 206 -10.17 29.02 -31.64
N ASN A 207 -10.59 28.35 -30.57
CA ASN A 207 -11.82 27.56 -30.55
C ASN A 207 -12.03 26.80 -29.23
N GLU A 208 -13.25 27.01 -28.75
CA GLU A 208 -14.13 26.14 -27.98
C GLU A 208 -13.92 25.87 -26.49
N ALA A 209 -15.05 26.07 -25.82
CA ALA A 209 -15.29 26.14 -24.42
C ALA A 209 -15.80 24.79 -23.87
N GLN A 210 -15.28 24.44 -22.70
CA GLN A 210 -15.96 23.96 -21.50
C GLN A 210 -17.13 22.95 -21.60
N ALA A 211 -16.96 21.79 -20.95
CA ALA A 211 -17.97 21.01 -20.20
C ALA A 211 -17.23 19.88 -19.44
N ALA A 212 -17.67 19.28 -18.33
CA ALA A 212 -18.61 19.57 -17.24
C ALA A 212 -18.22 18.56 -16.14
N VAL A 213 -18.01 19.01 -14.89
CA VAL A 213 -17.80 18.10 -13.76
C VAL A 213 -19.17 17.77 -13.17
N THR A 214 -19.49 16.47 -13.13
CA THR A 214 -20.72 15.97 -12.52
C THR A 214 -20.40 15.54 -11.10
N GLU A 215 -21.05 16.17 -10.12
CA GLU A 215 -21.01 15.76 -8.72
C GLU A 215 -21.74 14.42 -8.53
N THR A 216 -21.02 13.37 -8.14
CA THR A 216 -21.60 12.12 -7.69
C THR A 216 -22.18 12.33 -6.28
N SER A 217 -23.51 12.36 -6.21
CA SER A 217 -24.26 12.45 -4.95
C SER A 217 -23.99 11.22 -4.08
N ALA A 218 -23.22 11.41 -3.00
CA ALA A 218 -23.06 10.40 -1.96
C ALA A 218 -24.40 10.18 -1.26
N LYS A 219 -24.98 8.99 -1.47
CA LYS A 219 -26.18 8.52 -0.77
C LYS A 219 -25.84 8.42 0.72
N LYS A 220 -26.38 9.31 1.55
CA LYS A 220 -26.30 9.19 3.03
C LYS A 220 -27.16 8.00 3.48
N PRO A 221 -26.60 6.96 4.12
CA PRO A 221 -27.42 5.93 4.74
C PRO A 221 -27.98 6.42 6.08
N ASN A 222 -29.16 5.91 6.39
CA ASN A 222 -29.98 6.23 7.56
C ASN A 222 -29.23 5.87 8.86
N LEU A 223 -29.30 6.75 9.86
CA LEU A 223 -28.52 6.70 11.11
C LEU A 223 -29.20 5.93 12.27
N ALA A 224 -30.11 5.00 11.97
CA ALA A 224 -30.79 4.23 12.99
C ALA A 224 -30.17 2.82 13.09
N SER A 225 -29.58 2.52 14.25
CA SER A 225 -28.89 1.27 14.65
C SER A 225 -27.76 0.83 13.72
N GLN A 226 -26.63 1.52 13.76
CA GLN A 226 -25.43 1.08 13.05
C GLN A 226 -24.66 0.11 13.94
N SER A 227 -24.37 -1.08 13.42
CA SER A 227 -23.51 -2.05 14.09
C SER A 227 -22.07 -1.53 14.15
N ILE A 228 -21.24 -2.14 15.00
CA ILE A 228 -19.82 -1.78 15.10
C ILE A 228 -19.12 -1.99 13.74
N GLU A 229 -19.51 -3.01 12.99
CA GLU A 229 -19.01 -3.31 11.65
C GLU A 229 -19.31 -2.19 10.65
N ALA A 230 -20.53 -1.64 10.67
CA ALA A 230 -20.92 -0.54 9.80
C ALA A 230 -20.14 0.75 10.14
N GLU A 231 -19.83 0.97 11.42
CA GLU A 231 -18.98 2.09 11.85
C GLU A 231 -17.53 1.88 11.41
N VAL A 232 -16.99 0.67 11.62
CA VAL A 232 -15.63 0.28 11.23
C VAL A 232 -15.45 0.43 9.73
N ALA A 233 -16.32 -0.18 8.91
CA ALA A 233 -16.28 -0.08 7.46
C ALA A 233 -16.21 1.37 6.97
N ARG A 234 -17.05 2.25 7.52
CA ARG A 234 -17.07 3.67 7.13
C ARG A 234 -15.78 4.40 7.45
N LYS A 235 -15.18 4.12 8.61
CA LYS A 235 -14.00 4.86 9.10
C LYS A 235 -12.69 4.39 8.46
N ILE A 236 -12.59 3.12 8.05
CA ILE A 236 -11.35 2.58 7.50
C ILE A 236 -11.26 2.64 5.97
N LEU A 237 -12.39 2.60 5.24
CA LEU A 237 -12.39 2.67 3.76
C LEU A 237 -11.77 3.94 3.14
N PRO A 238 -11.44 5.03 3.86
CA PRO A 238 -10.43 5.99 3.42
C PRO A 238 -8.99 5.46 3.53
N LEU A 239 -8.70 4.18 3.26
CA LEU A 239 -7.35 3.59 3.46
C LEU A 239 -6.25 4.39 2.75
N GLY A 240 -6.60 5.17 1.73
CA GLY A 240 -5.63 5.83 0.87
C GLY A 240 -4.84 4.81 0.06
N ILE A 241 -5.35 3.58 -0.07
CA ILE A 241 -4.71 2.49 -0.78
C ILE A 241 -5.58 2.13 -1.98
N ARG A 242 -4.98 1.83 -3.13
CA ARG A 242 -5.73 1.39 -4.33
C ARG A 242 -6.25 -0.04 -4.14
N PRO A 243 -7.38 -0.42 -4.76
CA PRO A 243 -7.87 -1.80 -4.71
C PRO A 243 -6.79 -2.83 -5.10
N ALA A 244 -6.03 -2.55 -6.17
CA ALA A 244 -4.95 -3.42 -6.64
C ALA A 244 -3.77 -3.59 -5.67
N SER A 245 -3.63 -2.72 -4.68
CA SER A 245 -2.54 -2.71 -3.70
C SER A 245 -3.04 -3.03 -2.28
N ALA A 246 -4.35 -3.25 -2.12
CA ALA A 246 -4.94 -3.52 -0.83
C ALA A 246 -4.77 -4.99 -0.44
N MET A 247 -4.31 -5.18 0.80
CA MET A 247 -4.06 -6.46 1.44
C MET A 247 -4.90 -6.52 2.73
N PRO A 248 -5.27 -7.70 3.24
CA PRO A 248 -6.02 -7.85 4.49
C PRO A 248 -5.47 -7.01 5.66
N HIS A 249 -4.16 -7.08 5.89
CA HIS A 249 -3.50 -6.37 6.98
C HIS A 249 -3.61 -4.83 6.87
N HIS A 250 -3.85 -4.27 5.67
CA HIS A 250 -4.10 -2.83 5.50
C HIS A 250 -5.42 -2.42 6.17
N PHE A 251 -6.45 -3.26 6.10
CA PHE A 251 -7.72 -3.03 6.78
C PHE A 251 -7.53 -3.13 8.29
N ARG A 252 -6.89 -4.19 8.78
CA ARG A 252 -6.56 -4.34 10.22
C ARG A 252 -5.80 -3.13 10.76
N ARG A 253 -4.75 -2.68 10.07
CA ARG A 253 -3.96 -1.50 10.49
C ARG A 253 -4.82 -0.24 10.55
N ALA A 254 -5.70 -0.03 9.57
CA ALA A 254 -6.57 1.13 9.58
C ALA A 254 -7.61 1.07 10.70
N ILE A 255 -8.11 -0.12 11.06
CA ILE A 255 -8.96 -0.31 12.24
C ILE A 255 -8.18 0.11 13.50
N GLN A 256 -6.96 -0.42 13.70
CA GLN A 256 -6.12 -0.08 14.85
C GLN A 256 -5.79 1.42 14.95
N GLN A 257 -5.68 2.12 13.81
CA GLN A 257 -5.40 3.56 13.79
C GLN A 257 -6.62 4.43 14.13
N ASN A 258 -7.84 3.95 13.84
CA ASN A 258 -9.06 4.74 13.97
C ASN A 258 -9.91 4.35 15.19
N PHE A 259 -9.59 3.23 15.83
CA PHE A 259 -10.34 2.68 16.95
C PHE A 259 -9.41 2.31 18.11
N GLN A 260 -9.95 2.35 19.32
CA GLN A 260 -9.26 1.88 20.50
C GLN A 260 -9.42 0.36 20.59
N THR A 261 -8.47 -0.36 20.01
CA THR A 261 -8.54 -1.83 19.89
C THR A 261 -7.96 -2.56 21.10
N SER A 262 -7.25 -1.87 21.99
CA SER A 262 -6.58 -2.44 23.17
C SER A 262 -7.51 -2.65 24.38
N THR A 263 -8.82 -2.69 24.18
CA THR A 263 -9.80 -2.82 25.28
C THR A 263 -9.95 -4.25 25.79
N GLY A 264 -9.49 -5.25 25.02
CA GLY A 264 -9.69 -6.67 25.30
C GLY A 264 -11.09 -7.19 24.96
N SER A 265 -11.88 -6.40 24.23
CA SER A 265 -13.22 -6.81 23.76
C SER A 265 -13.58 -6.27 22.38
N PHE A 266 -12.65 -5.55 21.73
CA PHE A 266 -12.96 -4.85 20.50
C PHE A 266 -13.03 -5.83 19.34
N TRP A 267 -11.97 -6.62 19.14
CA TRP A 267 -11.89 -7.55 18.01
C TRP A 267 -12.95 -8.64 18.14
N ARG A 268 -13.14 -9.18 19.35
CA ARG A 268 -14.20 -10.15 19.64
C ARG A 268 -15.61 -9.62 19.36
N GLY A 269 -15.79 -8.30 19.31
CA GLY A 269 -17.07 -7.66 18.97
C GLY A 269 -17.33 -7.53 17.48
N ILE A 270 -16.37 -7.82 16.60
CA ILE A 270 -16.50 -7.64 15.14
C ILE A 270 -16.89 -8.96 14.49
N ASN A 271 -18.08 -9.05 13.89
CA ASN A 271 -18.39 -10.14 12.99
C ASN A 271 -17.69 -9.92 11.63
N SER A 272 -16.73 -10.77 11.26
CA SER A 272 -15.95 -10.63 10.02
C SER A 272 -16.82 -10.64 8.76
N GLN A 273 -17.85 -11.47 8.73
CA GLN A 273 -18.77 -11.57 7.60
C GLN A 273 -19.65 -10.33 7.47
N THR A 274 -20.27 -9.87 8.56
CA THR A 274 -21.04 -8.62 8.57
C THR A 274 -20.16 -7.43 8.23
N PHE A 275 -18.90 -7.41 8.68
CA PHE A 275 -17.94 -6.38 8.32
C PHE A 275 -17.63 -6.38 6.82
N LEU A 276 -17.39 -7.55 6.21
CA LEU A 276 -17.24 -7.65 4.76
C LEU A 276 -18.47 -7.12 4.03
N GLU A 277 -19.68 -7.55 4.42
CA GLU A 277 -20.94 -7.07 3.82
C GLU A 277 -21.08 -5.55 3.91
N GLU A 278 -20.75 -4.96 5.06
CA GLU A 278 -20.76 -3.51 5.24
C GLU A 278 -19.72 -2.82 4.34
N LEU A 279 -18.53 -3.39 4.13
CA LEU A 279 -17.56 -2.86 3.15
C LEU A 279 -18.16 -2.79 1.74
N TYR A 280 -18.85 -3.84 1.27
CA TYR A 280 -19.55 -3.82 -0.03
C TYR A 280 -20.68 -2.80 -0.07
N ASN A 281 -21.45 -2.67 1.02
CA ASN A 281 -22.55 -1.73 1.09
C ASN A 281 -22.07 -0.27 1.03
N PHE A 282 -20.93 0.04 1.66
CA PHE A 282 -20.38 1.40 1.69
C PHE A 282 -19.57 1.77 0.44
N GLN A 283 -18.84 0.83 -0.15
CA GLN A 283 -17.95 1.08 -1.29
C GLN A 283 -17.99 -0.08 -2.30
N PRO A 284 -19.12 -0.30 -2.99
CA PRO A 284 -19.30 -1.46 -3.87
C PRO A 284 -18.30 -1.46 -5.04
N GLU A 285 -17.99 -0.29 -5.61
CA GLU A 285 -17.06 -0.16 -6.74
C GLU A 285 -15.64 -0.54 -6.33
N TYR A 286 -15.17 -0.04 -5.18
CA TYR A 286 -13.85 -0.37 -4.64
C TYR A 286 -13.72 -1.87 -4.34
N MET A 287 -14.72 -2.46 -3.67
CA MET A 287 -14.69 -3.86 -3.29
C MET A 287 -14.79 -4.79 -4.51
N CYS A 288 -15.63 -4.47 -5.50
CA CYS A 288 -15.67 -5.21 -6.77
C CYS A 288 -14.32 -5.17 -7.51
N GLU A 289 -13.66 -4.01 -7.56
CA GLU A 289 -12.34 -3.90 -8.18
C GLU A 289 -11.29 -4.70 -7.38
N LEU A 290 -11.30 -4.60 -6.06
CA LEU A 290 -10.42 -5.35 -5.16
C LEU A 290 -10.53 -6.86 -5.39
N GLU A 291 -11.75 -7.40 -5.36
CA GLU A 291 -12.01 -8.81 -5.65
C GLU A 291 -11.49 -9.23 -7.02
N SER A 292 -11.68 -8.37 -8.04
CA SER A 292 -11.24 -8.69 -9.39
C SER A 292 -9.72 -8.85 -9.50
N HIS A 293 -8.95 -8.12 -8.69
CA HIS A 293 -7.48 -8.24 -8.63
C HIS A 293 -7.02 -9.49 -7.89
N TRP A 294 -7.80 -9.95 -6.92
CA TRP A 294 -7.51 -11.15 -6.14
C TRP A 294 -8.08 -12.43 -6.75
N ARG A 295 -8.86 -12.31 -7.82
CA ARG A 295 -9.56 -13.44 -8.43
C ARG A 295 -8.58 -14.44 -9.03
N VAL A 296 -8.64 -15.68 -8.57
CA VAL A 296 -7.95 -16.81 -9.20
C VAL A 296 -8.79 -17.29 -10.39
N PRO A 297 -8.21 -17.39 -11.61
CA PRO A 297 -8.90 -17.97 -12.75
C PRO A 297 -9.42 -19.38 -12.39
N ASP A 298 -10.68 -19.65 -12.70
CA ASP A 298 -11.37 -20.93 -12.45
C ASP A 298 -11.73 -21.25 -10.97
N SER A 299 -11.60 -20.28 -10.05
CA SER A 299 -12.14 -20.40 -8.69
C SER A 299 -13.42 -19.58 -8.48
N ASN A 300 -14.36 -20.15 -7.73
CA ASN A 300 -15.52 -19.43 -7.16
C ASN A 300 -15.21 -18.85 -5.77
N SER A 301 -14.02 -19.12 -5.20
CA SER A 301 -13.61 -18.52 -3.93
C SER A 301 -13.25 -17.05 -4.11
N ASN A 302 -13.51 -16.26 -3.07
CA ASN A 302 -13.01 -14.89 -2.96
C ASN A 302 -11.84 -14.90 -1.97
N PRO A 303 -10.60 -15.15 -2.45
CA PRO A 303 -9.46 -15.31 -1.56
C PRO A 303 -9.17 -14.04 -0.75
N PHE A 304 -9.54 -12.85 -1.24
CA PHE A 304 -9.40 -11.63 -0.44
C PHE A 304 -10.35 -11.64 0.76
N ALA A 305 -11.63 -11.95 0.55
CA ALA A 305 -12.61 -12.00 1.63
C ALA A 305 -12.26 -13.08 2.66
N ASP A 306 -11.85 -14.26 2.19
CA ASP A 306 -11.45 -15.37 3.06
C ASP A 306 -10.23 -14.98 3.91
N LEU A 307 -9.21 -14.36 3.30
CA LEU A 307 -8.02 -13.92 4.02
C LEU A 307 -8.28 -12.73 4.96
N LEU A 308 -9.19 -11.81 4.60
CA LEU A 308 -9.59 -10.72 5.49
C LEU A 308 -10.41 -11.24 6.68
N ALA A 309 -11.29 -12.20 6.46
CA ALA A 309 -12.02 -12.86 7.54
C ALA A 309 -11.06 -13.61 8.47
N HIS A 310 -10.07 -14.32 7.91
CA HIS A 310 -9.03 -15.01 8.67
C HIS A 310 -8.13 -14.03 9.46
N ASP A 311 -7.72 -12.91 8.89
CA ASP A 311 -6.92 -11.88 9.58
C ASP A 311 -7.68 -11.27 10.78
N ILE A 312 -8.99 -11.05 10.64
CA ILE A 312 -9.85 -10.63 11.76
C ILE A 312 -9.99 -11.74 12.80
N GLY A 313 -10.25 -12.98 12.36
CA GLY A 313 -10.39 -14.15 13.24
C GLY A 313 -9.13 -14.40 14.09
N THR A 314 -7.95 -14.24 13.49
CA THR A 314 -6.67 -14.34 14.23
C THR A 314 -6.60 -13.30 15.35
N ARG A 315 -7.06 -12.06 15.12
CA ARG A 315 -7.10 -11.02 16.17
C ARG A 315 -8.15 -11.30 17.25
N GLN A 316 -9.25 -11.95 16.88
CA GLN A 316 -10.26 -12.39 17.85
C GLN A 316 -9.71 -13.48 18.76
N PHE A 317 -8.99 -14.43 18.17
CA PHE A 317 -8.29 -15.49 18.87
C PHE A 317 -7.23 -14.92 19.83
N ASP A 318 -6.34 -14.05 19.34
CA ASP A 318 -5.32 -13.40 20.18
C ASP A 318 -5.96 -12.68 21.38
N GLU A 319 -7.02 -11.90 21.14
CA GLU A 319 -7.73 -11.14 22.16
C GLU A 319 -8.46 -12.05 23.16
N TYR A 320 -9.03 -13.16 22.69
CA TYR A 320 -9.67 -14.17 23.53
C TYR A 320 -8.66 -14.80 24.50
N CYS A 321 -7.56 -15.34 23.97
CA CYS A 321 -6.51 -15.99 24.75
C CYS A 321 -5.85 -15.00 25.72
N ALA A 322 -5.51 -13.80 25.26
CA ALA A 322 -4.92 -12.77 26.11
C ALA A 322 -5.86 -12.36 27.26
N THR A 323 -7.15 -12.24 26.99
CA THR A 323 -8.15 -11.90 28.02
C THR A 323 -8.31 -13.02 29.05
N TYR A 324 -8.29 -14.28 28.60
CA TYR A 324 -8.29 -15.44 29.48
C TYR A 324 -7.06 -15.44 30.40
N LEU A 325 -5.86 -15.34 29.83
CA LEU A 325 -4.60 -15.35 30.60
C LEU A 325 -4.53 -14.19 31.60
N LEU A 326 -4.98 -12.99 31.22
CA LEU A 326 -5.07 -11.83 32.12
C LEU A 326 -6.12 -11.99 33.23
N SER A 327 -7.01 -12.97 33.15
CA SER A 327 -7.98 -13.30 34.20
C SER A 327 -7.41 -14.28 35.24
N LEU A 328 -6.33 -14.97 34.91
CA LEU A 328 -5.65 -15.89 35.82
C LEU A 328 -4.79 -15.13 36.84
N PRO A 329 -4.57 -15.70 38.04
CA PRO A 329 -3.53 -15.25 38.95
C PRO A 329 -2.15 -15.26 38.28
N GLU A 330 -1.30 -14.26 38.56
CA GLU A 330 0.04 -14.14 37.94
C GLU A 330 0.90 -15.40 38.08
N ASN A 331 0.76 -16.15 39.17
CA ASN A 331 1.51 -17.38 39.41
C ASN A 331 0.98 -18.61 38.64
N GLN A 332 -0.09 -18.46 37.86
CA GLN A 332 -0.68 -19.51 37.02
C GLN A 332 -0.42 -19.30 35.53
N VAL A 333 0.13 -18.14 35.14
CA VAL A 333 0.51 -17.88 33.75
C VAL A 333 1.97 -18.33 33.58
N PRO A 334 2.25 -19.36 32.77
CA PRO A 334 3.61 -19.83 32.56
C PRO A 334 4.48 -18.78 31.86
N ASP A 335 5.75 -18.72 32.23
CA ASP A 335 6.77 -17.92 31.53
C ASP A 335 7.32 -18.65 30.28
N ASP A 336 7.24 -19.98 30.26
CA ASP A 336 7.63 -20.82 29.14
C ASP A 336 6.52 -20.84 28.07
N ASP A 337 6.91 -20.80 26.79
CA ASP A 337 5.96 -20.72 25.69
C ASP A 337 5.31 -22.08 25.38
N ASP A 338 5.99 -23.21 25.61
CA ASP A 338 5.42 -24.55 25.43
C ASP A 338 4.38 -24.82 26.52
N ASP A 339 4.72 -24.52 27.78
CA ASP A 339 3.78 -24.66 28.91
C ASP A 339 2.53 -23.75 28.74
N LEU A 340 2.71 -22.56 28.16
CA LEU A 340 1.59 -21.65 27.90
C LEU A 340 0.73 -22.12 26.73
N TYR A 341 1.35 -22.70 25.69
CA TYR A 341 0.62 -23.34 24.59
C TYR A 341 -0.27 -24.47 25.11
N GLU A 342 0.28 -25.39 25.90
CA GLU A 342 -0.47 -26.50 26.52
C GLU A 342 -1.63 -25.98 27.39
N LEU A 343 -1.39 -24.92 28.18
CA LEU A 343 -2.44 -24.29 28.99
C LEU A 343 -3.58 -23.73 28.14
N LEU A 344 -3.28 -23.11 27.00
CA LEU A 344 -4.28 -22.58 26.08
C LEU A 344 -5.04 -23.70 25.38
N GLU A 345 -4.35 -24.74 24.94
CA GLU A 345 -4.96 -25.93 24.32
C GLU A 345 -5.97 -26.58 25.28
N GLU A 346 -5.56 -26.87 26.52
CA GLU A 346 -6.44 -27.43 27.56
C GLU A 346 -7.66 -26.53 27.83
N HIS A 347 -7.46 -25.21 27.86
CA HIS A 347 -8.54 -24.26 28.08
C HIS A 347 -9.56 -24.29 26.94
N LEU A 348 -9.11 -24.27 25.69
CA LEU A 348 -9.97 -24.23 24.51
C LEU A 348 -10.73 -25.55 24.34
N GLU A 349 -10.07 -26.70 24.56
CA GLU A 349 -10.72 -28.01 24.57
C GLU A 349 -11.81 -28.09 25.65
N ALA A 350 -11.51 -27.63 26.87
CA ALA A 350 -12.46 -27.67 27.98
C ALA A 350 -13.70 -26.78 27.76
N ASN A 351 -13.60 -25.76 26.89
CA ASN A 351 -14.69 -24.83 26.59
C ASN A 351 -15.38 -25.08 25.24
N ASP A 352 -15.02 -26.16 24.52
CA ASP A 352 -15.59 -26.52 23.22
C ASP A 352 -15.36 -25.44 22.13
N GLU A 353 -14.24 -24.72 22.21
CA GLU A 353 -13.87 -23.61 21.32
C GLU A 353 -13.13 -24.10 20.07
N SER A 354 -13.75 -25.01 19.33
CA SER A 354 -13.15 -25.70 18.17
C SER A 354 -12.55 -24.76 17.11
N ASP A 355 -13.22 -23.65 16.78
CA ASP A 355 -12.69 -22.67 15.82
C ASP A 355 -11.37 -22.03 16.29
N TYR A 356 -11.20 -21.83 17.60
CA TYR A 356 -9.97 -21.27 18.18
C TYR A 356 -8.86 -22.31 18.37
N LEU A 357 -9.22 -23.58 18.54
CA LEU A 357 -8.24 -24.68 18.46
C LEU A 357 -7.62 -24.73 17.07
N ASP A 358 -8.42 -24.59 16.00
CA ASP A 358 -7.90 -24.57 14.63
C ASP A 358 -6.87 -23.41 14.42
N PHE A 359 -7.10 -22.23 15.02
CA PHE A 359 -6.13 -21.13 15.00
C PHE A 359 -4.86 -21.45 15.80
N LEU A 360 -5.00 -22.05 16.99
CA LEU A 360 -3.87 -22.46 17.83
C LEU A 360 -2.99 -23.53 17.15
N GLU A 361 -3.62 -24.50 16.47
CA GLU A 361 -2.93 -25.57 15.74
C GLU A 361 -2.21 -25.08 14.48
N LEU A 362 -2.80 -24.11 13.77
CA LEU A 362 -2.26 -23.61 12.49
C LEU A 362 -0.90 -22.92 12.66
N ASP A 363 -0.72 -22.14 13.73
CA ASP A 363 0.52 -21.41 14.01
C ASP A 363 1.45 -22.12 15.02
N GLY A 364 0.93 -23.09 15.77
CA GLY A 364 1.65 -23.82 16.81
C GLY A 364 2.22 -22.89 17.90
N TYR A 365 3.32 -23.29 18.54
CA TYR A 365 3.94 -22.53 19.64
C TYR A 365 4.30 -21.06 19.29
N LYS A 366 4.42 -20.71 18.00
CA LYS A 366 4.75 -19.34 17.56
C LYS A 366 3.65 -18.34 17.88
N VAL A 367 2.41 -18.80 18.07
CA VAL A 367 1.26 -17.93 18.35
C VAL A 367 1.32 -17.31 19.75
N VAL A 368 2.02 -17.96 20.68
CA VAL A 368 2.18 -17.51 22.07
C VAL A 368 2.80 -16.11 22.15
N GLY A 369 3.81 -15.82 21.31
CA GLY A 369 4.42 -14.50 21.25
C GLY A 369 3.42 -13.39 20.94
N TYR A 370 2.54 -13.61 19.97
CA TYR A 370 1.50 -12.64 19.59
C TYR A 370 0.45 -12.47 20.69
N ILE A 371 0.06 -13.55 21.37
CA ILE A 371 -0.88 -13.49 22.49
C ILE A 371 -0.30 -12.65 23.64
N ARG A 372 0.99 -12.84 23.99
CA ARG A 372 1.68 -12.06 25.02
C ARG A 372 1.76 -10.56 24.65
N GLU A 373 2.01 -10.24 23.39
CA GLU A 373 1.96 -8.84 22.91
C GLU A 373 0.58 -8.23 23.16
N VAL A 374 -0.50 -8.93 22.82
CA VAL A 374 -1.87 -8.46 23.06
C VAL A 374 -2.19 -8.35 24.55
N MET A 375 -1.69 -9.26 25.39
CA MET A 375 -1.82 -9.14 26.85
C MET A 375 -1.19 -7.82 27.35
N HIS A 376 0.00 -7.48 26.88
CA HIS A 376 0.67 -6.24 27.25
C HIS A 376 -0.08 -5.00 26.76
N GLU A 377 -0.63 -5.02 25.54
CA GLU A 377 -1.47 -3.94 25.02
C GLU A 377 -2.71 -3.70 25.91
N ILE A 378 -3.41 -4.77 26.28
CA ILE A 378 -4.63 -4.69 27.12
C ILE A 378 -4.28 -4.24 28.54
N ALA A 379 -3.23 -4.80 29.15
CA ALA A 379 -2.79 -4.45 30.49
C ALA A 379 -2.33 -2.98 30.58
N GLY A 380 -1.56 -2.51 29.59
CA GLY A 380 -1.13 -1.12 29.48
C GLY A 380 -2.31 -0.14 29.37
N TYR A 381 -3.34 -0.52 28.61
CA TYR A 381 -4.57 0.26 28.52
C TYR A 381 -5.31 0.34 29.87
N LYS A 382 -5.51 -0.79 30.56
CA LYS A 382 -6.17 -0.83 31.88
C LYS A 382 -5.46 0.08 32.90
N ALA A 383 -4.13 0.07 32.90
CA ALA A 383 -3.32 0.94 33.74
C ALA A 383 -3.54 2.43 33.43
N ALA A 384 -3.55 2.81 32.14
CA ALA A 384 -3.76 4.19 31.71
C ALA A 384 -5.19 4.70 31.97
N SER A 385 -6.20 3.83 31.95
CA SER A 385 -7.59 4.18 32.28
C SER A 385 -7.88 4.31 33.79
N SER A 386 -6.93 3.89 34.64
CA SER A 386 -7.07 3.92 36.10
C SER A 386 -6.38 5.13 36.76
N THR A 387 -5.67 5.94 35.98
CA THR A 387 -5.04 7.22 36.35
C THR A 387 -5.87 8.38 35.87
#